data_AF-A0A392NR77-F1
#
_entry.id   AF-A0A392NR77-F1
#
_cell.length_a   1.000
_cell.length_b   1.000
_cell.length_c   1.000
_cell.angle_alpha   90.00
_cell.angle_beta   90.00
_cell.angle_gamma   90.00
#
_symmetry.space_group_name_H-M   'P 1'
#
loop_
_entity.id
_entity.type
_entity.pdbx_description
1 polymer ?
#
loop_
_entity_poly.entity_id
_entity_poly.type
_entity_poly.pdbx_seq_one_letter_code
_entity_poly.pdbx_strand_id
1 'polypeptide(L)'
;MAGRDVSTNGLQNMNYEYKEPLYDVNELRSIAPTDLKQQFDIREVISRIVDGSEFDEFKKLYGTTLVTGFARIFGQPVGIIGNNGILFNESALKGAHFIELCTQRNIPLVFLQNITGFM
;
A
#
# COMPACT_ATOMS: atom_id res chain seq x y z
N MET A 1 43.87 9.01 -22.96
CA MET A 1 42.41 9.27 -23.00
C MET A 1 41.75 8.20 -22.14
N ALA A 2 41.60 8.46 -20.85
CA ALA A 2 41.13 7.50 -19.85
C ALA A 2 39.61 7.63 -19.69
N GLY A 3 38.87 6.73 -20.36
CA GLY A 3 37.43 6.54 -20.11
C GLY A 3 37.27 5.61 -18.93
N ARG A 4 36.78 6.14 -17.81
CA ARG A 4 36.54 5.40 -16.56
C ARG A 4 35.40 4.41 -16.79
N ASP A 5 35.68 3.13 -16.53
CA ASP A 5 34.66 2.14 -16.21
C ASP A 5 33.86 2.65 -15.01
N VAL A 6 32.65 3.14 -15.28
CA VAL A 6 31.69 3.50 -14.24
C VAL A 6 31.14 2.18 -13.70
N SER A 7 31.66 1.80 -12.53
CA SER A 7 31.22 0.70 -11.69
C SER A 7 29.70 0.67 -11.48
N THR A 8 28.98 -0.03 -12.35
CA THR A 8 27.62 -0.52 -12.09
C THR A 8 27.71 -1.78 -11.24
N ASN A 9 28.12 -1.67 -9.97
CA ASN A 9 28.10 -2.77 -9.02
C ASN A 9 27.82 -2.24 -7.63
N GLY A 10 26.54 -2.19 -7.25
CA GLY A 10 26.10 -1.70 -5.94
C GLY A 10 24.71 -2.13 -5.49
N LEU A 11 23.86 -2.64 -6.38
CA LEU A 11 22.62 -3.32 -6.00
C LEU A 11 22.86 -4.82 -6.10
N GLN A 12 23.58 -5.36 -5.11
CA GLN A 12 23.64 -6.81 -4.91
C GLN A 12 22.19 -7.31 -4.80
N ASN A 13 21.85 -8.35 -5.56
CA ASN A 13 20.57 -9.04 -5.49
C ASN A 13 20.31 -9.47 -4.05
N MET A 14 19.58 -8.65 -3.32
CA MET A 14 18.96 -9.06 -2.07
C MET A 14 17.90 -10.07 -2.48
N ASN A 15 18.21 -11.37 -2.37
CA ASN A 15 17.24 -12.45 -2.48
C ASN A 15 16.28 -12.32 -1.29
N TYR A 16 15.38 -11.36 -1.35
CA TYR A 16 14.23 -11.33 -0.46
C TYR A 16 13.34 -12.49 -0.87
N GLU A 17 13.20 -13.48 0.00
CA GLU A 17 12.17 -14.49 -0.16
C GLU A 17 10.81 -13.78 -0.06
N TYR A 18 10.10 -13.73 -1.18
CA TYR A 18 8.76 -13.16 -1.26
C TYR A 18 7.79 -14.21 -1.81
N LYS A 19 6.54 -14.12 -1.39
CA LYS A 19 5.46 -14.95 -1.90
C LYS A 19 4.67 -14.12 -2.90
N GLU A 20 4.38 -14.69 -4.07
CA GLU A 20 3.43 -14.06 -4.98
C GLU A 20 2.07 -13.83 -4.29
N PRO A 21 1.32 -12.79 -4.67
CA PRO A 21 -0.06 -12.60 -4.22
C PRO A 21 -0.92 -13.84 -4.50
N LEU A 22 -1.88 -14.13 -3.62
CA LEU A 22 -2.81 -15.26 -3.79
C LEU A 22 -3.83 -15.03 -4.91
N TYR A 23 -4.09 -13.77 -5.24
CA TYR A 23 -5.06 -13.35 -6.26
C TYR A 23 -4.34 -12.89 -7.54
N ASP A 24 -4.93 -13.19 -8.70
CA ASP A 24 -4.33 -12.83 -9.99
C ASP A 24 -4.27 -11.30 -10.17
N VAL A 25 -3.08 -10.80 -10.46
CA VAL A 25 -2.81 -9.38 -10.74
C VAL A 25 -3.61 -8.88 -11.94
N ASN A 26 -3.94 -9.75 -12.91
CA ASN A 26 -4.75 -9.36 -14.07
C ASN A 26 -6.17 -8.90 -13.69
N GLU A 27 -6.69 -9.35 -12.54
CA GLU A 27 -7.99 -8.93 -12.03
C GLU A 27 -8.01 -7.47 -11.57
N LEU A 28 -6.85 -6.83 -11.34
CA LEU A 28 -6.77 -5.41 -10.98
C LEU A 28 -7.54 -4.52 -11.97
N ARG A 29 -7.56 -4.88 -13.25
CA ARG A 29 -8.29 -4.16 -14.30
C ARG A 29 -9.81 -4.21 -14.15
N SER A 30 -10.32 -5.17 -13.39
CA SER A 30 -11.74 -5.41 -13.19
C SER A 30 -12.25 -4.90 -11.83
N ILE A 31 -11.36 -4.49 -10.93
CA ILE A 31 -11.73 -4.00 -9.59
C ILE A 31 -12.32 -2.59 -9.66
N ALA A 32 -11.68 -1.70 -10.42
CA ALA A 32 -12.15 -0.33 -10.57
C ALA A 32 -13.41 -0.32 -11.45
N PRO A 33 -14.57 0.10 -10.92
CA PRO A 33 -15.81 0.15 -11.70
C PRO A 33 -15.70 1.20 -12.80
N THR A 34 -16.40 0.96 -13.91
CA THR A 34 -16.49 1.93 -15.01
C THR A 34 -17.29 3.17 -14.61
N ASP A 35 -18.25 3.02 -13.69
CA ASP A 35 -18.95 4.15 -13.06
C ASP A 35 -18.13 4.67 -11.87
N LEU A 36 -17.57 5.88 -12.01
CA LEU A 36 -16.78 6.55 -10.97
C LEU A 36 -17.57 6.87 -9.68
N LYS A 37 -18.90 6.78 -9.72
CA LYS A 37 -19.75 6.92 -8.51
C LYS A 37 -19.79 5.65 -7.69
N GLN A 38 -19.51 4.50 -8.29
CA GLN A 38 -19.49 3.24 -7.59
C GLN A 38 -18.19 3.12 -6.80
N GLN A 39 -18.32 2.88 -5.50
CA GLN A 39 -17.19 2.60 -4.65
C GLN A 39 -16.78 1.12 -4.77
N PHE A 40 -15.50 0.87 -4.61
CA PHE A 40 -14.94 -0.47 -4.45
C PHE A 40 -14.07 -0.49 -3.19
N ASP A 41 -13.86 -1.67 -2.61
CA ASP A 41 -12.99 -1.80 -1.45
C ASP A 41 -11.53 -1.81 -1.91
N ILE A 42 -10.73 -0.87 -1.40
CA ILE A 42 -9.30 -0.79 -1.68
C ILE A 42 -8.54 -2.05 -1.23
N ARG A 43 -9.09 -2.85 -0.30
CA ARG A 43 -8.53 -4.15 0.09
C ARG A 43 -8.40 -5.13 -1.07
N GLU A 44 -9.30 -5.05 -2.06
CA GLU A 44 -9.21 -5.86 -3.27
C GLU A 44 -7.92 -5.55 -4.04
N VAL A 45 -7.56 -4.27 -4.15
CA VAL A 45 -6.28 -3.85 -4.75
C VAL A 45 -5.10 -4.31 -3.91
N ILE A 46 -5.16 -4.10 -2.59
CA ILE A 46 -4.09 -4.47 -1.65
C ILE A 46 -3.77 -5.96 -1.76
N SER A 47 -4.79 -6.82 -1.76
CA SER A 47 -4.62 -8.28 -1.82
C SER A 47 -3.86 -8.78 -3.06
N ARG A 48 -3.82 -8.00 -4.15
CA ARG A 48 -3.17 -8.35 -5.42
C ARG A 48 -1.80 -7.71 -5.61
N ILE A 49 -1.37 -6.82 -4.70
CA ILE A 49 -0.07 -6.15 -4.79
C ILE A 49 0.87 -6.53 -3.65
N VAL A 50 0.36 -7.12 -2.57
CA VAL A 50 1.17 -7.50 -1.39
C VAL A 50 1.52 -8.98 -1.41
N ASP A 51 2.68 -9.29 -0.86
CA ASP A 51 3.23 -10.64 -0.83
C ASP A 51 2.27 -11.58 -0.07
N GLY A 52 1.94 -12.72 -0.68
CA GLY A 52 1.03 -13.71 -0.11
C GLY A 52 -0.38 -13.19 0.21
N SER A 53 -0.77 -12.02 -0.31
CA SER A 53 -2.00 -11.33 0.06
C SER A 53 -2.15 -11.07 1.57
N GLU A 54 -1.03 -11.05 2.30
CA GLU A 54 -0.98 -10.85 3.75
C GLU A 54 -1.04 -9.34 4.07
N PHE A 55 -2.09 -8.92 4.79
CA PHE A 55 -2.28 -7.53 5.18
C PHE A 55 -2.74 -7.42 6.64
N ASP A 56 -1.92 -6.77 7.47
CA ASP A 56 -2.21 -6.56 8.89
C ASP A 56 -2.82 -5.17 9.11
N GLU A 57 -4.15 -5.12 9.26
CA GLU A 57 -4.90 -3.87 9.35
C GLU A 57 -4.71 -3.17 10.70
N PHE A 58 -4.11 -1.98 10.66
CA PHE A 58 -4.03 -1.09 11.79
C PHE A 58 -5.40 -0.44 12.07
N LYS A 59 -5.89 -0.57 13.31
CA LYS A 59 -7.16 0.02 13.76
C LYS A 59 -8.32 -0.24 12.78
N LYS A 60 -8.50 -1.49 12.33
CA LYS A 60 -9.51 -1.91 11.35
C LYS A 60 -10.93 -1.37 11.60
N LEU A 61 -11.34 -1.30 12.87
CA LEU A 61 -12.69 -0.91 13.28
C LEU A 61 -12.87 0.59 13.56
N TYR A 62 -11.83 1.42 13.39
CA TYR A 62 -11.86 2.86 13.62
C TYR A 62 -11.57 3.59 12.32
N GLY A 63 -12.27 4.69 12.02
CA GLY A 63 -12.09 5.44 10.77
C GLY A 63 -12.11 4.54 9.53
N THR A 64 -13.20 3.77 9.34
CA THR A 64 -13.28 2.65 8.39
C THR A 64 -13.19 3.06 6.92
N THR A 65 -13.38 4.34 6.60
CA THR A 65 -13.18 4.89 5.25
C THR A 65 -11.71 5.04 4.87
N LEU A 66 -10.79 4.95 5.85
CA LEU A 66 -9.36 4.87 5.62
C LEU A 66 -8.84 3.50 6.06
N VAL A 67 -8.40 2.72 5.07
CA VAL A 67 -7.72 1.45 5.27
C VAL A 67 -6.25 1.75 5.52
N THR A 68 -5.71 1.26 6.64
CA THR A 68 -4.29 1.41 6.97
C THR A 68 -3.77 0.07 7.47
N GLY A 69 -2.57 -0.31 7.10
CA GLY A 69 -1.99 -1.56 7.59
C GLY A 69 -0.59 -1.84 7.08
N PHE A 70 0.04 -2.85 7.67
CA PHE A 70 1.36 -3.30 7.28
C PHE A 70 1.26 -4.44 6.28
N ALA A 71 2.18 -4.44 5.31
CA ALA A 71 2.32 -5.51 4.34
C ALA A 71 3.79 -5.68 3.94
N ARG A 72 4.05 -6.60 3.03
CA ARG A 72 5.31 -6.71 2.30
C ARG A 72 5.07 -6.64 0.81
N ILE A 73 6.00 -6.02 0.08
CA ILE A 73 6.03 -6.02 -1.38
C ILE A 73 7.45 -6.40 -1.80
N PHE A 74 7.59 -7.51 -2.52
CA PHE A 74 8.90 -8.09 -2.89
C PHE A 74 9.82 -8.24 -1.66
N GLY A 75 9.24 -8.67 -0.55
CA GLY A 75 9.87 -8.88 0.76
C GLY A 75 10.19 -7.61 1.55
N GLN A 76 9.98 -6.42 0.98
CA GLN A 76 10.20 -5.15 1.66
C GLN A 76 8.99 -4.79 2.53
N PRO A 77 9.17 -4.46 3.83
CA PRO A 77 8.06 -4.03 4.67
C PRO A 77 7.55 -2.67 4.19
N VAL A 78 6.23 -2.54 4.08
CA VAL A 78 5.56 -1.29 3.68
C VAL A 78 4.38 -1.00 4.61
N GLY A 79 4.10 0.28 4.82
CA GLY A 79 2.85 0.76 5.41
C GLY A 79 1.93 1.23 4.29
N ILE A 80 0.74 0.65 4.17
CA ILE A 80 -0.22 0.99 3.13
C ILE A 80 -1.33 1.86 3.73
N ILE A 81 -1.68 2.94 3.03
CA ILE A 81 -2.79 3.83 3.34
C ILE A 81 -3.68 3.90 2.10
N GLY A 82 -4.92 3.41 2.22
CA GLY A 82 -5.89 3.35 1.14
C GLY A 82 -7.22 4.00 1.54
N ASN A 83 -7.88 4.66 0.59
CA ASN A 83 -9.16 5.33 0.82
C ASN A 83 -10.33 4.53 0.22
N ASN A 84 -11.44 4.49 0.94
CA ASN A 84 -12.75 4.03 0.45
C ASN A 84 -13.72 5.23 0.42
N GLY A 85 -13.42 6.24 -0.42
CA GLY A 85 -14.26 7.42 -0.60
C GLY A 85 -13.93 8.59 0.35
N ILE A 86 -14.92 9.08 1.09
CA ILE A 86 -14.84 10.31 1.91
C ILE A 86 -13.95 10.08 3.15
N LEU A 87 -13.11 11.06 3.47
CA LEU A 87 -12.26 11.03 4.65
C LEU A 87 -12.89 11.84 5.78
N PHE A 88 -13.31 11.14 6.84
CA PHE A 88 -13.84 11.72 8.08
C PHE A 88 -12.73 12.09 9.07
N ASN A 89 -13.01 12.94 10.05
CA ASN A 89 -12.05 13.34 11.08
C ASN A 89 -11.40 12.14 11.82
N GLU A 90 -12.16 11.10 12.17
CA GLU A 90 -11.61 9.88 12.80
C GLU A 90 -10.63 9.15 11.87
N SER A 91 -10.96 9.11 10.57
CA SER A 91 -10.08 8.54 9.54
C SER A 91 -8.78 9.35 9.41
N ALA A 92 -8.86 10.68 9.49
CA ALA A 92 -7.69 11.57 9.46
C ALA A 92 -6.76 11.31 10.66
N LEU A 93 -7.32 11.23 11.86
CA LEU A 93 -6.57 10.96 13.09
C LEU A 93 -5.91 9.57 13.04
N LYS A 94 -6.63 8.57 12.52
CA LYS A 94 -6.08 7.24 12.27
C LYS A 94 -4.88 7.28 11.33
N GLY A 95 -5.02 7.97 10.20
CA GLY A 95 -3.96 8.13 9.21
C GLY A 95 -2.72 8.80 9.81
N ALA A 96 -2.91 9.88 10.57
CA ALA A 96 -1.81 10.57 11.25
C ALA A 96 -1.04 9.66 12.20
N HIS A 97 -1.74 8.91 13.08
CA HIS A 97 -1.11 7.98 14.01
C HIS A 97 -0.36 6.85 13.27
N PHE A 98 -0.92 6.38 12.15
CA PHE A 98 -0.28 5.32 11.36
C PHE A 98 1.00 5.80 10.67
N ILE A 99 0.97 7.00 10.08
CA ILE A 99 2.14 7.65 9.45
C ILE A 99 3.24 7.87 10.49
N GLU A 100 2.89 8.38 11.68
CA GLU A 100 3.85 8.59 12.77
C GLU A 100 4.53 7.28 13.16
N LEU A 101 3.76 6.20 13.33
CA LEU A 101 4.29 4.89 13.67
C LEU A 101 5.20 4.32 12.56
N CYS A 102 4.82 4.46 11.28
CA CYS A 102 5.67 4.02 10.16
C CYS A 102 6.98 4.81 10.10
N THR A 103 6.91 6.12 10.32
CA THR A 103 8.08 7.01 10.35
C THR A 103 9.04 6.60 11.46
N GLN A 104 8.53 6.35 12.67
CA GLN A 104 9.37 5.89 13.80
C GLN A 104 10.07 4.55 13.53
N ARG A 105 9.48 3.70 12.70
CA ARG A 105 10.02 2.37 12.35
C ARG A 105 10.84 2.36 11.05
N ASN A 106 11.00 3.51 10.39
CA ASN A 106 11.61 3.62 9.05
C ASN A 106 10.94 2.70 8.01
N ILE A 107 9.61 2.58 8.08
CA ILE A 107 8.82 1.80 7.13
C ILE A 107 8.34 2.72 6.00
N PRO A 108 8.65 2.43 4.73
CA PRO A 108 8.16 3.21 3.59
C PRO A 108 6.64 3.16 3.48
N LEU A 109 6.04 4.26 3.02
CA LEU A 109 4.59 4.41 2.89
C LEU A 109 4.14 4.30 1.43
N VAL A 110 3.05 3.56 1.21
CA VAL A 110 2.35 3.45 -0.07
C VAL A 110 0.96 4.02 0.08
N PHE A 111 0.62 5.02 -0.73
CA PHE A 111 -0.68 5.68 -0.73
C PHE A 111 -1.51 5.21 -1.93
N LEU A 112 -2.64 4.56 -1.66
CA LEU A 112 -3.64 4.16 -2.65
C LEU A 112 -4.81 5.15 -2.63
N GLN A 113 -4.76 6.12 -3.53
CA GLN A 113 -5.67 7.25 -3.53
C GLN A 113 -6.98 6.91 -4.26
N ASN A 114 -8.06 6.82 -3.48
CA ASN A 114 -9.43 6.71 -3.96
C ASN A 114 -10.34 7.58 -3.07
N ILE A 115 -10.10 8.90 -3.14
CA ILE A 115 -10.72 9.91 -2.27
C ILE A 115 -11.59 10.86 -3.10
N THR A 116 -12.79 11.14 -2.58
CA THR A 116 -13.76 12.05 -3.20
C THR A 116 -13.88 13.39 -2.46
N GLY A 117 -13.26 13.52 -1.29
CA GLY A 117 -13.25 14.73 -0.46
C GLY A 117 -13.01 14.45 1.03
N PHE A 118 -13.07 15.52 1.82
CA PHE A 118 -12.94 15.52 3.29
C PHE A 118 -14.24 16.03 3.93
N MET A 119 -14.62 15.47 5.08
CA MET A 119 -15.80 15.88 5.85
C MET A 119 -15.54 15.86 7.35
#